data_AF-N9LNM4-F1
#
_entry.id   AF-N9LNM4-F1
#
_cell.length_a   1.000
_cell.length_b   1.000
_cell.length_c   1.000
_cell.angle_alpha   90.00
_cell.angle_beta   90.00
_cell.angle_gamma   90.00
#
_symmetry.space_group_name_H-M   'P 1'
#
loop_
_entity.id
_entity.type
_entity.pdbx_description
1 polymer ?
#
loop_
_entity_poly.entity_id
_entity_poly.type
_entity_poly.pdbx_seq_one_letter_code
_entity_poly.pdbx_strand_id
1 'polypeptide(L)' 'MATRYKALIPNPKAVELEDCGHWTAWEQPNMVKEEILRFLAISS' A
#
# COMPACT_ATOMS: atom_id res chain seq x y z
N MET A 1 12.65 -4.33 -2.69
CA MET A 1 12.69 -3.36 -1.57
C MET A 1 11.64 -3.66 -0.50
N ALA A 2 10.38 -3.93 -0.86
CA ALA A 2 9.29 -4.20 0.10
C ALA A 2 9.61 -5.25 1.19
N THR A 3 10.31 -6.34 0.84
CA THR A 3 10.69 -7.41 1.79
C THR A 3 11.53 -6.91 2.96
N ARG A 4 12.43 -5.95 2.73
CA ARG A 4 13.30 -5.41 3.80
C ARG A 4 12.52 -4.55 4.78
N TYR A 5 11.48 -3.86 4.33
CA TYR A 5 10.62 -3.05 5.20
C TYR A 5 9.82 -3.92 6.17
N LYS A 6 9.44 -5.15 5.77
CA LYS A 6 8.75 -6.10 6.65
C LYS A 6 9.55 -6.44 7.92
N ALA A 7 10.88 -6.36 7.86
CA ALA A 7 11.76 -6.64 9.00
C ALA A 7 12.08 -5.41 9.86
N LEU A 8 11.90 -4.19 9.34
CA LEU A 8 12.36 -2.96 9.99
C LEU A 8 11.23 -2.13 10.59
N ILE A 9 10.05 -2.17 9.98
CA ILE A 9 8.90 -1.35 10.38
C ILE A 9 7.99 -2.23 11.25
N PRO A 10 7.64 -1.83 12.48
CA PRO A 10 6.65 -2.55 13.29
C PRO A 10 5.27 -2.52 12.62
N ASN A 11 4.62 -3.69 12.50
CA ASN A 11 3.30 -3.87 11.87
C ASN A 11 3.20 -3.27 10.45
N PRO A 12 4.10 -3.61 9.52
CA PRO A 12 4.06 -3.03 8.18
C PRO A 12 2.93 -3.66 7.36
N LYS A 13 2.03 -2.83 6.87
CA LYS A 13 1.09 -3.22 5.82
C LYS A 13 1.74 -2.95 4.46
N ALA A 14 1.94 -4.01 3.68
CA ALA A 14 2.41 -3.92 2.30
C ALA A 14 1.36 -4.55 1.39
N VAL A 15 0.99 -3.84 0.33
CA VAL A 15 0.06 -4.31 -0.71
C VAL A 15 0.85 -4.33 -2.02
N GLU A 16 0.86 -5.48 -2.68
CA GLU A 16 1.46 -5.62 -4.01
C GLU A 16 0.41 -5.27 -5.05
N LEU A 17 0.79 -4.42 -6.01
CA LEU A 17 -0.05 -4.01 -7.13
C LEU A 17 0.48 -4.70 -8.38
N GLU A 18 -0.33 -5.55 -9.00
CA GLU A 18 -0.02 -6.17 -10.29
C GLU A 18 -0.14 -5.14 -11.42
N ASP A 19 0.66 -5.31 -12.49
CA ASP A 19 0.67 -4.47 -13.69
C ASP A 19 0.74 -2.96 -13.40
N CYS A 20 1.64 -2.56 -12.48
CA CYS A 20 1.77 -1.19 -12.01
C CYS A 20 3.24 -0.74 -12.00
N GLY A 21 3.49 0.42 -12.59
CA GLY A 21 4.79 1.08 -12.66
C GLY A 21 5.09 1.94 -11.44
N HIS A 22 5.81 3.04 -11.66
CA HIS A 22 6.31 3.88 -10.58
C HIS A 22 5.21 4.75 -9.95
N TRP A 23 4.22 5.18 -10.74
CA TRP A 23 3.23 6.17 -10.33
C TRP A 23 1.94 5.49 -9.91
N THR A 24 2.01 4.73 -8.81
CA THR A 24 0.92 3.85 -8.35
C THR A 24 -0.44 4.54 -8.19
N ALA A 25 -0.45 5.79 -7.70
CA ALA A 25 -1.69 6.56 -7.56
C ALA A 25 -2.33 6.97 -8.90
N TRP A 26 -1.54 7.09 -9.96
CA TRP A 26 -2.01 7.39 -11.31
C TRP A 26 -2.42 6.11 -12.06
N GLU A 27 -1.63 5.04 -11.89
CA GLU A 27 -1.79 3.79 -12.63
C GLU A 27 -2.87 2.88 -12.04
N GLN A 28 -3.03 2.88 -10.71
CA GLN A 28 -4.01 2.07 -9.97
C GLN A 28 -4.83 2.94 -8.97
N PRO A 29 -5.50 4.02 -9.41
CA PRO A 29 -6.09 5.03 -8.53
C PRO A 29 -7.16 4.47 -7.58
N ASN A 30 -7.98 3.53 -8.06
CA ASN A 30 -9.05 2.93 -7.26
C ASN A 30 -8.49 2.05 -6.15
N MET A 31 -7.50 1.19 -6.47
CA MET A 31 -6.89 0.30 -5.48
C MET A 31 -6.14 1.09 -4.41
N VAL A 32 -5.39 2.13 -4.82
CA VAL A 32 -4.70 3.03 -3.88
C VAL A 32 -5.70 3.75 -2.97
N LYS A 33 -6.79 4.28 -3.52
CA LYS A 33 -7.85 4.94 -2.72
C LYS A 33 -8.47 4.00 -1.70
N GLU A 34 -8.84 2.78 -2.11
CA GLU A 34 -9.46 1.79 -1.23
C GLU A 34 -8.53 1.40 -0.08
N GLU A 35 -7.25 1.16 -0.36
CA GLU A 35 -6.29 0.78 0.68
C GLU A 35 -5.99 1.91 1.66
N ILE A 36 -5.97 3.17 1.20
CA ILE A 36 -5.88 4.34 2.08
C ILE A 36 -7.10 4.41 3.00
N LEU A 37 -8.33 4.29 2.45
CA LEU A 37 -9.54 4.34 3.27
C LEU A 37 -9.59 3.21 4.29
N ARG A 38 -9.21 1.99 3.91
CA ARG A 38 -9.11 0.85 4.82
C ARG A 38 -8.11 1.10 5.94
N PHE A 39 -6.94 1.67 5.62
CA PHE A 39 -5.93 1.99 6.62
C PHE A 39 -6.46 3.03 7.65
N LEU A 40 -7.11 4.08 7.17
CA LEU A 40 -7.69 5.11 8.03
C LEU A 40 -8.81 4.57 8.92
N ALA A 41 -9.65 3.67 8.41
CA ALA A 41 -10.74 3.05 9.17
C ALA A 41 -10.25 2.13 10.31
N ILE A 42 -9.05 1.57 10.23
CA ILE A 42 -8.45 0.75 11.30
C ILE A 42 -7.94 1.63 12.46
N SER A 43 -7.73 2.92 12.21
CA SER A 43 -7.18 3.88 13.18
C SER A 43 -8.24 4.67 13.94
N SER A 44 -9.52 4.36 13.74
CA SER A 44 -10.70 4.95 14.39
C SER A 44 -11.30 4.08 15.48
#